data_AF-A0A7D5F0E8-F1
#
_entry.id   AF-A0A7D5F0E8-F1
#
_cell.length_a   1.000
_cell.length_b   1.000
_cell.length_c   1.000
_cell.angle_alpha   90.00
_cell.angle_beta   90.00
_cell.angle_gamma   90.00
#
_symmetry.space_group_name_H-M   'P 1'
#
loop_
_entity.id
_entity.type
_entity.pdbx_description
1 polymer ?
#
loop_
_entity_poly.entity_id
_entity_poly.type
_entity_poly.pdbx_seq_one_letter_code
_entity_poly.pdbx_strand_id
1 'polypeptide(L)'
;MAGRGRNRDDRAAQERARVYAARREFHAGLARRRTRDNLVAAVGGGALILAVLAGQTAYFTLGPGVPAPADTPSPTPTATTPASPAPSPTGEPSPTSIPTP
;
A
#
# COMPACT_ATOMS: atom_id res chain seq x y z
N MET A 1 -11.16 77.74 22.65
CA MET A 1 -10.00 77.02 22.07
C MET A 1 -10.21 75.48 21.94
N ALA A 2 -11.42 74.98 21.63
CA ALA A 2 -11.71 73.53 21.72
C ALA A 2 -11.59 72.70 20.41
N GLY A 3 -11.51 73.33 19.24
CA GLY A 3 -11.51 72.62 17.94
C GLY A 3 -10.13 72.30 17.34
N ARG A 4 -9.05 72.93 17.84
CA ARG A 4 -7.70 72.79 17.24
C ARG A 4 -6.99 71.50 17.67
N GLY A 5 -7.29 70.97 18.86
CA GLY A 5 -6.73 69.70 19.36
C GLY A 5 -7.26 68.49 18.59
N ARG A 6 -8.59 68.41 18.45
CA ARG A 6 -9.29 67.33 17.73
C ARG A 6 -8.76 67.12 16.31
N ASN A 7 -8.59 68.19 15.54
CA ASN A 7 -8.03 68.14 14.19
C ASN A 7 -6.57 67.63 14.13
N ARG A 8 -5.77 67.84 15.18
CA ARG A 8 -4.40 67.28 15.24
C ARG A 8 -4.43 65.80 15.61
N ASP A 9 -5.29 65.42 16.55
CA ASP A 9 -5.45 64.02 16.96
C ASP A 9 -5.98 63.17 15.81
N ASP A 10 -6.93 63.69 15.03
CA ASP A 10 -7.47 63.03 13.83
C ASP A 10 -6.39 62.82 12.76
N ARG A 11 -5.51 63.82 12.54
CA ARG A 11 -4.38 63.68 11.61
C ARG A 11 -3.35 62.67 12.10
N ALA A 12 -3.00 62.70 13.39
CA ALA A 12 -2.09 61.74 13.99
C ALA A 12 -2.65 60.31 13.93
N ALA A 13 -3.97 60.14 14.11
CA ALA A 13 -4.65 58.86 13.96
C ALA A 13 -4.60 58.34 12.52
N GLN A 14 -4.82 59.21 11.53
CA GLN A 14 -4.71 58.85 10.11
C GLN A 14 -3.29 58.47 9.71
N GLU A 15 -2.28 59.20 10.19
CA GLU A 15 -0.86 58.85 9.96
C GLU A 15 -0.51 57.49 10.54
N ARG A 16 -0.92 57.22 11.79
CA ARG A 16 -0.75 55.89 12.41
C ARG A 16 -1.45 54.81 11.60
N ALA A 17 -2.69 55.05 11.17
CA ALA A 17 -3.46 54.10 10.37
C ALA A 17 -2.75 53.75 9.04
N ARG A 18 -2.18 54.74 8.36
CA ARG A 18 -1.39 54.52 7.12
C ARG A 18 -0.15 53.67 7.37
N VAL A 19 0.60 53.97 8.44
CA VAL A 19 1.79 53.19 8.81
C VAL A 19 1.42 51.74 9.16
N TYR A 20 0.33 51.54 9.90
CA TYR A 20 -0.17 50.20 10.24
C TYR A 20 -0.66 49.44 9.00
N ALA A 21 -1.37 50.11 8.10
CA ALA A 21 -1.83 49.51 6.85
C ALA A 21 -0.66 49.04 6.00
N ALA A 22 0.38 49.89 5.82
CA ALA A 22 1.57 49.55 5.06
C ALA A 22 2.31 48.33 5.63
N ARG A 23 2.47 48.25 6.96
CA ARG A 23 3.07 47.08 7.63
C ARG A 23 2.24 45.82 7.42
N ARG A 24 0.92 45.93 7.56
CA ARG A 24 0.01 44.80 7.40
C ARG A 24 0.03 44.26 5.97
N GLU A 25 0.07 45.14 4.99
CA GLU A 25 0.11 44.77 3.57
C GLU A 25 1.45 44.11 3.19
N PHE A 26 2.57 44.58 3.74
CA PHE A 26 3.87 43.93 3.58
C PHE A 26 3.85 42.49 4.10
N HIS A 27 3.38 42.27 5.34
CA HIS A 27 3.30 40.93 5.92
C HIS A 27 2.31 40.02 5.18
N ALA A 28 1.16 40.56 4.78
CA ALA A 28 0.18 39.83 3.99
C ALA A 28 0.75 39.39 2.63
N GLY A 29 1.53 40.26 1.97
CA GLY A 29 2.21 39.94 0.72
C GLY A 29 3.20 38.78 0.87
N LEU A 30 4.03 38.81 1.91
CA LEU A 30 4.98 37.72 2.20
C LEU A 30 4.27 36.40 2.50
N ALA A 31 3.22 36.42 3.33
CA ALA A 31 2.42 35.23 3.63
C ALA A 31 1.73 34.67 2.38
N ARG A 32 1.23 35.54 1.50
CA ARG A 32 0.54 35.13 0.27
C ARG A 32 1.48 34.51 -0.76
N ARG A 33 2.75 34.93 -0.82
CA ARG A 33 3.77 34.28 -1.66
C ARG A 33 4.08 32.88 -1.13
N ARG A 34 4.40 32.77 0.17
CA ARG A 34 4.71 31.48 0.80
C ARG A 34 3.58 30.46 0.66
N THR A 35 2.33 30.88 0.87
CA THR A 35 1.17 29.99 0.73
C THR A 35 0.95 29.54 -0.71
N ARG A 36 1.14 30.45 -1.69
CA ARG A 36 1.09 30.09 -3.11
C ARG A 36 2.19 29.11 -3.49
N ASP A 37 3.43 29.40 -3.11
CA ASP A 37 4.58 28.57 -3.45
C ASP A 37 4.48 27.19 -2.77
N ASN A 38 4.08 27.14 -1.50
CA ASN A 38 3.85 25.88 -0.79
C ASN A 38 2.72 25.07 -1.41
N LEU A 39 1.64 25.72 -1.87
CA LEU A 39 0.54 25.03 -2.54
C LEU A 39 0.98 24.46 -3.89
N VAL A 40 1.72 25.23 -4.68
CA VAL A 40 2.28 24.76 -5.95
C VAL A 40 3.26 23.61 -5.72
N ALA A 41 4.13 23.71 -4.71
CA ALA A 41 5.05 22.64 -4.33
C ALA A 41 4.32 21.39 -3.83
N ALA A 42 3.26 21.54 -3.02
CA ALA A 42 2.46 20.42 -2.54
C ALA A 42 1.72 19.71 -3.68
N VAL A 43 1.13 20.47 -4.61
CA VAL A 43 0.44 19.90 -5.78
C VAL A 43 1.43 19.23 -6.71
N GLY A 44 2.52 19.90 -7.09
CA GLY A 44 3.53 19.34 -7.99
C GLY A 44 4.26 18.14 -7.39
N GLY A 45 4.71 18.26 -6.14
CA GLY A 45 5.35 17.18 -5.40
C GLY A 45 4.41 16.00 -5.15
N GLY A 46 3.17 16.28 -4.74
CA GLY A 46 2.14 15.27 -4.54
C GLY A 46 1.80 14.52 -5.83
N ALA A 47 1.63 15.23 -6.95
CA ALA A 47 1.39 14.61 -8.25
C ALA A 47 2.56 13.72 -8.69
N LEU A 48 3.81 14.14 -8.47
CA LEU A 48 5.00 13.34 -8.77
C LEU A 48 5.05 12.06 -7.93
N ILE A 49 4.81 12.16 -6.62
CA ILE A 49 4.77 10.99 -5.73
C ILE A 49 3.67 10.01 -6.18
N LEU A 50 2.47 10.50 -6.50
CA LEU A 50 1.38 9.68 -7.01
C LEU A 50 1.74 9.00 -8.34
N ALA A 51 2.41 9.72 -9.25
CA ALA A 51 2.84 9.15 -10.52
C ALA A 51 3.87 8.02 -10.32
N VAL A 52 4.81 8.18 -9.39
CA VAL A 52 5.80 7.14 -9.07
C VAL A 52 5.12 5.92 -8.46
N LEU A 53 4.24 6.10 -7.48
CA LEU A 53 3.48 5.00 -6.87
C LEU A 53 2.62 4.27 -7.91
N ALA A 54 1.90 5.01 -8.76
CA ALA A 54 1.11 4.44 -9.84
C ALA A 54 2.00 3.63 -10.81
N GLY A 55 3.16 4.18 -11.20
CA GLY A 55 4.13 3.48 -12.04
C GLY A 55 4.66 2.20 -11.41
N GLN A 56 5.02 2.23 -10.12
CA GLN A 56 5.46 1.05 -9.37
C GLN A 56 4.35 -0.01 -9.32
N THR A 57 3.13 0.38 -8.98
CA THR A 57 2.00 -0.55 -8.94
C THR A 57 1.79 -1.21 -10.30
N ALA A 58 1.70 -0.42 -11.38
CA ALA A 58 1.57 -0.96 -12.73
C ALA A 58 2.72 -1.91 -13.11
N TYR A 59 3.97 -1.57 -12.76
CA TYR A 59 5.15 -2.40 -13.03
C TYR A 59 5.07 -3.77 -12.34
N PHE A 60 4.62 -3.83 -11.10
CA PHE A 60 4.55 -5.06 -10.31
C PHE A 60 3.24 -5.84 -10.46
N THR A 61 2.18 -5.24 -11.00
CA THR A 61 0.88 -5.91 -11.19
C THR A 61 0.63 -6.36 -12.63
N LEU A 62 1.04 -5.56 -13.61
CA LEU A 62 0.82 -5.84 -15.04
C LEU A 62 2.13 -5.88 -15.84
N GLY A 63 3.20 -5.30 -15.29
CA GLY A 63 4.48 -5.15 -15.96
C GLY A 63 5.44 -6.33 -15.75
N PRO A 64 6.70 -6.17 -16.17
CA PRO A 64 7.70 -7.23 -16.11
C PRO A 64 8.19 -7.56 -14.69
N GLY A 65 7.74 -6.79 -13.68
CA GLY A 65 8.01 -7.09 -12.28
C GLY A 65 7.05 -8.10 -11.65
N VAL A 66 6.04 -8.59 -12.38
CA VAL A 66 5.07 -9.57 -11.87
C VAL A 66 5.80 -10.90 -11.58
N PRO A 67 5.69 -11.45 -10.35
CA PRO A 67 6.29 -12.74 -10.03
C PRO A 67 5.65 -13.86 -10.86
N ALA A 68 6.48 -14.81 -11.29
CA ALA A 68 5.99 -15.98 -12.03
C ALA A 68 4.95 -16.75 -11.18
N PRO A 69 3.89 -17.29 -11.81
CA PRO A 69 2.94 -18.15 -11.11
C PRO A 69 3.67 -19.32 -10.46
N ALA A 70 3.32 -19.63 -9.21
CA ALA A 70 3.86 -20.81 -8.54
C ALA A 70 3.35 -22.08 -9.24
N ASP A 71 4.25 -23.05 -9.44
CA ASP A 71 3.89 -24.34 -9.99
C ASP A 71 2.87 -25.05 -9.10
N THR A 72 1.86 -25.66 -9.71
CA THR A 72 0.86 -26.43 -8.98
C THR A 72 1.49 -27.74 -8.51
N PRO A 73 1.35 -28.15 -7.23
CA PRO A 73 1.95 -29.39 -6.75
C PRO A 73 1.32 -30.59 -7.46
N SER A 74 2.19 -31.51 -7.91
CA SER A 74 1.76 -32.78 -8.53
C SER A 74 1.07 -33.66 -7.49
N PRO A 75 0.00 -34.40 -7.84
CA PRO A 75 -0.66 -35.31 -6.92
C PRO A 75 0.30 -36.38 -6.42
N THR A 76 0.38 -36.56 -5.10
CA THR A 76 1.17 -37.64 -4.48
C THR A 76 0.44 -38.97 -4.67
N PRO A 77 1.11 -40.05 -5.13
CA PRO A 77 0.47 -41.35 -5.26
C PRO A 77 0.01 -41.86 -3.89
N THR A 78 -1.25 -42.30 -3.81
CA THR A 78 -1.78 -42.98 -2.63
C THR A 78 -1.25 -44.40 -2.58
N ALA A 79 -0.71 -44.82 -1.43
CA ALA A 79 -0.21 -46.18 -1.26
C ALA A 79 -1.37 -47.19 -1.32
N THR A 80 -1.28 -48.15 -2.24
CA THR A 80 -2.21 -49.29 -2.33
C THR A 80 -1.89 -50.27 -1.21
N THR A 81 -2.87 -50.57 -0.35
CA THR A 81 -2.74 -51.58 0.70
C THR A 81 -2.61 -52.98 0.08
N PRO A 82 -1.61 -53.80 0.44
CA PRO A 82 -1.49 -55.15 -0.07
C PRO A 82 -2.66 -56.02 0.41
N ALA A 83 -3.16 -56.89 -0.47
CA ALA A 83 -4.23 -57.83 -0.15
C ALA A 83 -3.76 -58.86 0.89
N SER A 84 -4.65 -59.17 1.84
CA SER A 84 -4.41 -60.19 2.88
C SER A 84 -4.20 -61.58 2.25
N PRO A 85 -3.21 -62.37 2.71
CA PRO A 85 -3.00 -63.71 2.18
C PRO A 85 -4.20 -64.62 2.46
N ALA A 86 -4.59 -65.43 1.45
CA ALA A 86 -5.64 -66.43 1.56
C ALA A 86 -5.22 -67.59 2.48
N PRO A 87 -6.14 -68.21 3.24
CA PRO A 87 -5.80 -69.34 4.11
C PRO A 87 -5.40 -70.58 3.30
N SER A 88 -4.36 -71.26 3.77
CA SER A 88 -3.78 -72.47 3.14
C SER A 88 -4.68 -73.70 3.36
N PRO A 89 -4.92 -74.57 2.36
CA PRO A 89 -5.76 -75.75 2.54
C PRO A 89 -5.05 -76.81 3.41
N THR A 90 -5.76 -77.30 4.42
CA THR A 90 -5.32 -78.39 5.31
C THR A 90 -5.48 -79.74 4.62
N GLY A 91 -4.34 -80.43 4.42
CA GLY A 91 -4.13 -81.87 4.45
C GLY A 91 -5.09 -82.80 3.70
N GLU A 92 -4.60 -83.40 2.61
CA GLU A 92 -5.20 -84.57 1.95
C GLU A 92 -4.48 -85.86 2.44
N PRO A 93 -5.18 -86.93 2.85
CA PRO A 93 -4.54 -88.15 3.37
C PRO A 93 -3.93 -89.01 2.26
N SER A 94 -2.68 -89.44 2.48
CA SER A 94 -1.88 -90.32 1.61
C SER A 94 -2.52 -91.72 1.45
N PRO A 95 -2.65 -92.28 0.23
CA PRO A 95 -3.12 -93.66 0.05
C PRO A 95 -2.00 -94.68 0.30
N THR A 96 -2.26 -95.63 1.19
CA THR A 96 -1.45 -96.81 1.49
C THR A 96 -1.34 -97.74 0.28
N SER A 97 -0.11 -98.08 -0.14
CA SER A 97 0.16 -99.12 -1.14
C SER A 97 0.12 -100.51 -0.49
N ILE A 98 -0.62 -101.43 -1.12
CA ILE A 98 -0.74 -102.86 -0.76
C ILE A 98 0.26 -103.66 -1.61
N PRO A 99 1.14 -104.50 -1.03
CA PRO A 99 1.90 -105.48 -1.79
C PRO A 99 1.11 -106.81 -1.91
N THR A 100 1.16 -107.45 -3.08
CA THR A 100 0.44 -108.70 -3.43
C THR A 100 1.48 -109.70 -3.99
N PRO A 101 1.32 -111.02 -3.74
CA PRO A 101 2.39 -111.95 -3.33
C PRO A 101 3.28 -112.52 -4.43
#